data_AF-A0A2W6DVX9-F1
#
_entry.id   AF-A0A2W6DVX9-F1
#
_cell.length_a   1.000
_cell.length_b   1.000
_cell.length_c   1.000
_cell.angle_alpha   90.00
_cell.angle_beta   90.00
_cell.angle_gamma   90.00
#
_symmetry.space_group_name_H-M   'P 1'
#
loop_
_entity.id
_entity.type
_entity.pdbx_description
1 polymer ?
#
loop_
_entity_poly.entity_id
_entity_poly.type
_entity_poly.pdbx_seq_one_letter_code
_entity_poly.pdbx_strand_id
1 'polypeptide(L)'
;MSGDFQVVLDSLRAMSGSFRTEGDAYEAIKPKLTPPMADSGDANLNSIMGVVMECLDVLHTKMGAAIGEHAEKLQASRDTYERHEIDNRALFDELMPAD
;
A
#
# COMPACT_ATOMS: atom_id res chain seq x y z
N MET A 1 -26.13 13.31 0.64
CA MET A 1 -25.76 12.09 1.37
C MET A 1 -25.16 11.04 0.44
N SER A 2 -25.89 10.53 -0.58
CA SER A 2 -25.29 9.56 -1.54
C SER A 2 -24.11 10.10 -2.36
N GLY A 3 -24.14 11.38 -2.75
CA GLY A 3 -23.05 12.02 -3.49
C GLY A 3 -21.73 12.10 -2.73
N ASP A 4 -21.77 12.47 -1.44
CA ASP A 4 -20.57 12.56 -0.61
C ASP A 4 -19.94 11.18 -0.37
N PHE A 5 -20.79 10.16 -0.24
CA PHE A 5 -20.37 8.78 -0.07
C PHE A 5 -19.64 8.24 -1.31
N GLN A 6 -20.17 8.50 -2.50
CA GLN A 6 -19.51 8.11 -3.75
C GLN A 6 -18.13 8.77 -3.90
N VAL A 7 -17.99 10.05 -3.50
CA VAL A 7 -16.71 10.76 -3.50
C VAL A 7 -15.69 10.08 -2.58
N VAL A 8 -16.11 9.61 -1.40
CA VAL A 8 -15.24 8.87 -0.48
C VAL A 8 -14.80 7.54 -1.08
N LEU A 9 -15.72 6.76 -1.68
CA LEU A 9 -15.37 5.49 -2.33
C LEU A 9 -14.37 5.69 -3.48
N ASP A 10 -14.59 6.72 -4.31
CA ASP A 10 -13.71 7.05 -5.43
C ASP A 10 -12.33 7.50 -4.93
N SER A 11 -12.29 8.27 -3.84
CA SER A 11 -11.03 8.70 -3.20
C SER A 11 -10.24 7.52 -2.64
N LEU A 12 -10.91 6.58 -1.95
CA LEU A 12 -10.27 5.36 -1.42
C LEU A 12 -9.73 4.48 -2.55
N ARG A 13 -10.50 4.35 -3.65
CA ARG A 13 -10.07 3.62 -4.85
C ARG A 13 -8.84 4.27 -5.49
N ALA A 14 -8.87 5.59 -5.69
CA ALA A 14 -7.77 6.34 -6.27
C ALA A 14 -6.51 6.22 -5.42
N MET A 15 -6.63 6.38 -4.10
CA MET A 15 -5.50 6.24 -3.18
C MET A 15 -4.95 4.81 -3.18
N SER A 16 -5.80 3.78 -3.14
CA SER A 16 -5.35 2.39 -3.23
C SER A 16 -4.55 2.14 -4.52
N GLY A 17 -5.03 2.68 -5.64
CA GLY A 17 -4.31 2.66 -6.92
C GLY A 17 -2.94 3.33 -6.84
N SER A 18 -2.88 4.54 -6.28
CA SER A 18 -1.62 5.27 -6.11
C SER A 18 -0.62 4.50 -5.23
N PHE A 19 -1.06 3.97 -4.08
CA PHE A 19 -0.17 3.16 -3.23
C PHE A 19 0.37 1.94 -3.96
N ARG A 20 -0.44 1.26 -4.78
CA ARG A 20 0.04 0.13 -5.59
C ARG A 20 1.09 0.57 -6.60
N THR A 21 0.82 1.63 -7.36
CA THR A 21 1.77 2.17 -8.34
C THR A 21 3.09 2.59 -7.71
N GLU A 22 3.04 3.28 -6.57
CA GLU A 22 4.24 3.71 -5.86
C GLU A 22 4.99 2.52 -5.21
N GLY A 23 4.27 1.50 -4.76
CA GLY A 23 4.89 0.25 -4.29
C GLY A 23 5.65 -0.46 -5.39
N ASP A 24 5.04 -0.61 -6.56
CA ASP A 24 5.69 -1.19 -7.75
C ASP A 24 6.89 -0.36 -8.21
N ALA A 25 6.76 0.98 -8.19
CA ALA A 25 7.85 1.90 -8.52
C ALA A 25 9.02 1.79 -7.52
N TYR A 26 8.71 1.61 -6.22
CA TYR A 26 9.70 1.44 -5.17
C TYR A 26 10.49 0.12 -5.35
N GLU A 27 9.80 -0.99 -5.59
CA GLU A 27 10.45 -2.27 -5.88
C GLU A 27 11.31 -2.20 -7.14
N ALA A 28 10.86 -1.47 -8.18
CA ALA A 28 11.62 -1.29 -9.40
C ALA A 28 12.91 -0.46 -9.21
N ILE A 29 12.94 0.48 -8.25
CA ILE A 29 14.13 1.29 -7.96
C ILE A 29 15.05 0.63 -6.92
N LYS A 30 14.57 -0.33 -6.12
CA LYS A 30 15.37 -1.04 -5.10
C LYS A 30 16.75 -1.50 -5.60
N PRO A 31 16.91 -2.13 -6.79
CA PRO A 31 18.23 -2.54 -7.28
C PRO A 31 19.22 -1.38 -7.50
N LYS A 32 18.73 -0.15 -7.68
CA LYS A 32 19.57 1.06 -7.81
C LYS A 32 19.96 1.66 -6.47
N LEU A 33 19.21 1.35 -5.40
CA LEU A 33 19.47 1.79 -4.03
C LEU A 33 20.44 0.86 -3.30
N THR A 34 20.60 -0.37 -3.80
CA THR A 34 21.51 -1.38 -3.25
C THR A 34 22.72 -1.57 -4.18
N PRO A 35 23.68 -0.62 -4.22
CA PRO A 35 24.86 -0.77 -5.08
C PRO A 35 25.71 -1.97 -4.66
N PRO A 36 26.55 -2.52 -5.57
CA PRO A 36 27.51 -3.54 -5.21
C PRO A 36 28.42 -3.07 -4.07
N MET A 37 28.68 -3.96 -3.11
CA MET A 37 29.58 -3.68 -1.99
C MET A 37 30.99 -3.39 -2.52
N ALA A 38 31.58 -2.28 -2.09
CA ALA A 38 32.96 -1.94 -2.41
C ALA A 38 33.93 -2.84 -1.63
N ASP A 39 35.06 -3.20 -2.25
CA ASP A 39 36.16 -3.86 -1.55
C ASP A 39 37.04 -2.80 -0.87
N SER A 40 37.18 -2.91 0.45
CA SER A 40 38.04 -2.03 1.23
C SER A 40 39.49 -2.49 1.32
N GLY A 41 39.81 -3.71 0.87
CA GLY A 41 41.10 -4.36 1.08
C GLY A 41 41.30 -4.95 2.48
N ASP A 42 40.33 -4.79 3.39
CA ASP A 42 40.32 -5.39 4.72
C ASP A 42 39.12 -6.34 4.88
N ALA A 43 39.39 -7.60 5.23
CA ALA A 43 38.37 -8.64 5.32
C ALA A 43 37.34 -8.38 6.43
N ASN A 44 37.76 -7.80 7.55
CA ASN A 44 36.87 -7.50 8.67
C ASN A 44 35.95 -6.32 8.33
N LEU A 45 36.49 -5.28 7.70
CA LEU A 45 35.73 -4.14 7.21
C LEU A 45 34.75 -4.55 6.12
N ASN A 46 35.15 -5.42 5.19
CA ASN A 46 34.25 -6.00 4.19
C ASN A 46 33.08 -6.78 4.83
N SER A 47 33.35 -7.55 5.87
CA SER A 47 32.30 -8.27 6.62
C SER A 47 31.28 -7.31 7.24
N ILE A 48 31.76 -6.26 7.91
CA ILE A 48 30.88 -5.23 8.53
C ILE A 48 30.05 -4.51 7.47
N MET A 49 30.67 -4.11 6.35
CA MET A 49 29.95 -3.50 5.23
C MET A 49 28.88 -4.44 4.68
N GLY A 50 29.16 -5.74 4.58
CA GLY A 50 28.19 -6.74 4.13
C GLY A 50 26.94 -6.79 5.02
N VAL A 51 27.12 -6.80 6.34
CA VAL A 51 26.00 -6.79 7.30
C VAL A 51 25.16 -5.52 7.19
N VAL A 52 25.79 -4.36 7.01
CA VAL A 52 25.07 -3.10 6.83
C VAL A 52 24.26 -3.12 5.53
N MET A 53 24.85 -3.60 4.44
CA MET A 53 24.17 -3.73 3.15
C MET A 53 22.99 -4.70 3.20
N GLU A 54 23.12 -5.82 3.92
CA GLU A 54 22.02 -6.76 4.16
C GLU A 54 20.88 -6.11 4.96
N CYS A 55 21.21 -5.35 6.01
CA CYS A 55 20.22 -4.61 6.78
C CYS A 55 19.45 -3.58 5.93
N LEU A 56 20.16 -2.86 5.06
CA LEU A 56 19.54 -1.93 4.11
C LEU A 56 18.62 -2.66 3.12
N ASP A 57 19.02 -3.82 2.60
CA ASP A 57 18.18 -4.61 1.69
C ASP A 57 16.87 -5.06 2.36
N VAL A 58 16.95 -5.53 3.60
CA VAL A 58 15.77 -5.90 4.41
C VAL A 58 14.88 -4.69 4.65
N LEU A 59 15.46 -3.52 4.95
CA LEU A 59 14.71 -2.29 5.17
C LEU A 59 13.96 -1.86 3.90
N HIS A 60 14.61 -1.88 2.74
CA HIS A 60 13.98 -1.57 1.46
C HIS A 60 12.84 -2.54 1.15
N THR A 61 13.06 -3.85 1.33
CA THR A 61 12.02 -4.86 1.11
C THR A 61 10.79 -4.62 2.01
N LYS A 62 11.02 -4.29 3.28
CA LYS A 62 9.92 -3.99 4.21
C LYS A 62 9.17 -2.72 3.85
N MET A 63 9.86 -1.72 3.30
CA MET A 63 9.23 -0.48 2.85
C MET A 63 8.27 -0.75 1.68
N GLY A 64 8.72 -1.47 0.65
CA GLY A 64 7.88 -1.85 -0.49
C GLY A 64 6.65 -2.66 -0.05
N ALA A 65 6.86 -3.65 0.82
CA ALA A 65 5.78 -4.45 1.40
C ALA A 65 4.76 -3.60 2.20
N ALA A 66 5.22 -2.64 3.00
CA ALA A 66 4.34 -1.76 3.77
C ALA A 66 3.48 -0.86 2.88
N ILE A 67 4.04 -0.36 1.78
CA ILE A 67 3.30 0.42 0.77
C ILE A 67 2.19 -0.44 0.14
N GLY A 68 2.51 -1.69 -0.23
CA GLY A 68 1.54 -2.66 -0.74
C GLY A 68 0.43 -2.97 0.28
N GLU A 69 0.78 -3.21 1.54
CA GLU A 69 -0.18 -3.45 2.62
C GLU A 69 -1.16 -2.27 2.80
N HIS A 70 -0.69 -1.04 2.67
CA HIS A 70 -1.56 0.14 2.70
C HIS A 70 -2.54 0.19 1.52
N ALA A 71 -2.10 -0.19 0.31
CA ALA A 71 -2.99 -0.31 -0.85
C ALA A 71 -4.14 -1.30 -0.58
N GLU A 72 -3.83 -2.46 0.02
CA GLU A 72 -4.81 -3.49 0.37
C GLU A 72 -5.80 -3.01 1.44
N LYS A 73 -5.30 -2.33 2.49
CA LYS A 73 -6.16 -1.77 3.54
C LYS A 73 -7.15 -0.73 2.99
N LEU A 74 -6.70 0.13 2.08
CA LEU A 74 -7.56 1.13 1.44
C LEU A 74 -8.63 0.48 0.57
N GLN A 75 -8.25 -0.56 -0.19
CA GLN A 75 -9.16 -1.33 -1.01
C GLN A 75 -10.22 -2.05 -0.15
N ALA A 76 -9.79 -2.69 0.93
CA ALA A 76 -10.68 -3.34 1.88
C ALA A 76 -11.64 -2.35 2.55
N SER A 77 -11.15 -1.17 2.95
CA SER A 77 -11.98 -0.11 3.50
C SER A 77 -13.05 0.34 2.49
N ARG A 78 -12.69 0.52 1.21
CA ARG A 78 -13.65 0.85 0.15
C ARG A 78 -14.75 -0.21 0.05
N ASP A 79 -14.34 -1.48 -0.04
CA ASP A 79 -15.26 -2.59 -0.21
C ASP A 79 -16.20 -2.75 1.00
N THR A 80 -15.72 -2.48 2.23
CA THR A 80 -16.55 -2.46 3.43
C THR A 80 -17.55 -1.31 3.42
N TYR A 81 -17.11 -0.10 3.05
CA TYR A 81 -18.03 1.03 2.95
C TYR A 81 -19.12 0.76 1.91
N GLU A 82 -18.74 0.34 0.71
CA GLU A 82 -19.66 0.06 -0.40
C GLU A 82 -20.76 -0.93 -0.01
N ARG A 83 -20.40 -2.01 0.72
CA ARG A 83 -21.37 -2.97 1.25
C ARG A 83 -22.33 -2.34 2.25
N HIS A 84 -21.82 -1.57 3.22
CA HIS A 84 -22.67 -0.95 4.22
C HIS A 84 -23.64 0.07 3.63
N GLU A 85 -23.27 0.79 2.57
CA GLU A 85 -24.22 1.68 1.89
C GLU A 85 -25.31 0.91 1.16
N ILE A 86 -24.98 -0.21 0.51
CA ILE A 86 -25.98 -1.11 -0.11
C ILE A 86 -26.96 -1.61 0.96
N ASP A 87 -26.45 -2.08 2.11
CA ASP A 87 -27.27 -2.56 3.22
C ASP A 87 -28.19 -1.47 3.78
N ASN A 88 -27.64 -0.27 4.02
CA ASN A 88 -28.41 0.88 4.51
C ASN A 88 -29.50 1.30 3.53
N ARG A 89 -29.19 1.27 2.23
CA ARG A 89 -30.15 1.62 1.18
C ARG A 89 -31.28 0.60 1.09
N ALA A 90 -30.96 -0.70 1.19
CA ALA A 90 -31.96 -1.75 1.25
C ALA A 90 -32.89 -1.58 2.47
N LEU A 91 -32.34 -1.32 3.66
CA LEU A 91 -33.12 -1.04 4.87
C LEU A 91 -34.01 0.20 4.71
N PHE A 92 -33.49 1.25 4.06
CA PHE A 92 -34.27 2.46 3.81
C PHE A 92 -35.45 2.17 2.88
N ASP A 93 -35.23 1.45 1.78
CA ASP A 93 -36.27 1.07 0.83
C ASP A 93 -37.35 0.16 1.47
N GLU A 94 -36.96 -0.70 2.42
CA GLU A 94 -37.89 -1.51 3.22
C GLU A 94 -38.73 -0.69 4.20
N LEU A 95 -38.14 0.34 4.83
CA LEU A 95 -38.84 1.22 5.78
C LEU A 95 -39.72 2.27 5.09
N MET A 96 -39.39 2.63 3.85
CA MET A 96 -40.10 3.59 3.02
C MET A 96 -40.64 2.91 1.76
N PRO A 97 -41.50 1.88 1.87
CA PRO A 97 -42.08 1.25 0.70
C PRO A 97 -42.92 2.31 -0.04
N ALA A 98 -42.67 2.46 -1.33
CA ALA A 98 -43.44 3.38 -2.16
C ALA A 98 -44.93 3.00 -2.12
N ASP A 99 -45.79 3.95 -1.72
CA ASP A 99 -47.25 3.84 -1.83
C ASP A 99 -47.70 3.53 -3.26
#